data_AF-A0A9E5N8Q3-F1
#
_entry.id   AF-A0A9E5N8Q3-F1
#
_cell.length_a   1.000
_cell.length_b   1.000
_cell.length_c   1.000
_cell.angle_alpha   90.00
_cell.angle_beta   90.00
_cell.angle_gamma   90.00
#
_symmetry.space_group_name_H-M   'P 1'
#
loop_
_entity.id
_entity.type
_entity.pdbx_description
1 polymer ?
#
loop_
_entity_poly.entity_id
_entity_poly.type
_entity_poly.pdbx_seq_one_letter_code
_entity_poly.pdbx_strand_id
1 'polypeptide(L)'
;GMVPAALRGVDIGEFLARAREMARLCGVEIPLAENPGAWLGFVMGALARKGCDKLTLITAPRLLSFGLWAEQLVAESLGKEGRGIVPVANEPIVSASSYGNDRL
;
A
#
# COMPACT_ATOMS: atom_id res chain seq x y z
N GLY A 1 0.81 -13.42 -11.58
CA GLY A 1 -0.45 -13.67 -10.84
C GLY A 1 -1.71 -13.77 -11.70
N MET A 2 -1.70 -13.34 -12.97
CA MET A 2 -2.95 -13.26 -13.77
C MET A 2 -3.58 -14.62 -14.06
N VAL A 3 -2.77 -15.66 -14.34
CA VAL A 3 -3.28 -17.01 -14.62
C VAL A 3 -4.02 -17.61 -13.41
N PRO A 4 -3.46 -17.65 -12.19
CA PRO A 4 -4.21 -18.05 -10.99
C PRO A 4 -5.47 -17.20 -10.74
N ALA A 5 -5.43 -15.89 -10.94
CA ALA A 5 -6.59 -15.02 -10.75
C ALA A 5 -7.74 -15.36 -11.71
N ALA A 6 -7.41 -15.61 -12.99
CA ALA A 6 -8.39 -16.02 -13.99
C ALA A 6 -9.06 -17.36 -13.63
N LEU A 7 -8.26 -18.33 -13.17
CA LEU A 7 -8.76 -19.63 -12.70
C LEU A 7 -9.66 -19.53 -11.46
N ARG A 8 -9.53 -18.45 -10.68
CA ARG A 8 -10.39 -18.13 -9.54
C ARG A 8 -11.62 -17.30 -9.92
N GLY A 9 -11.84 -17.05 -11.22
CA GLY A 9 -13.01 -16.33 -11.73
C GLY A 9 -12.90 -14.81 -11.65
N VAL A 10 -11.70 -14.27 -11.46
CA VAL A 10 -11.48 -12.81 -11.53
C VAL A 10 -11.61 -12.37 -12.98
N ASP A 11 -12.41 -11.33 -13.23
CA ASP A 11 -12.44 -10.67 -14.54
C ASP A 11 -11.11 -9.94 -14.77
N ILE A 12 -10.26 -10.54 -15.60
CA ILE A 12 -8.93 -10.00 -15.90
C ILE A 12 -9.02 -8.75 -16.77
N GLY A 13 -10.02 -8.64 -17.63
CA GLY A 13 -10.22 -7.48 -18.48
C GLY A 13 -10.54 -6.25 -17.64
N GLU A 14 -11.51 -6.38 -16.73
CA GLU A 14 -11.86 -5.33 -15.78
C GLU A 14 -10.71 -5.01 -14.83
N PHE A 15 -10.03 -6.03 -14.30
CA PHE A 15 -8.88 -5.83 -13.41
C PHE A 15 -7.77 -5.00 -14.07
N LEU A 16 -7.38 -5.35 -15.30
CA LEU A 16 -6.36 -4.61 -16.04
C LEU A 16 -6.82 -3.22 -16.44
N ALA A 17 -8.10 -3.02 -16.75
CA ALA A 17 -8.66 -1.70 -17.03
C ALA A 17 -8.54 -0.78 -15.81
N ARG A 18 -8.93 -1.27 -14.62
CA ARG A 18 -8.79 -0.53 -13.36
C ARG A 18 -7.33 -0.24 -13.01
N ALA A 19 -6.43 -1.20 -13.22
CA ALA A 19 -4.99 -1.01 -12.99
C ALA A 19 -4.40 0.08 -13.91
N ARG A 20 -4.78 0.10 -15.20
CA ARG A 20 -4.34 1.13 -16.14
C ARG A 20 -4.88 2.51 -15.77
N GLU A 21 -6.12 2.59 -15.31
CA GLU A 21 -6.68 3.87 -14.88
C GLU A 21 -5.94 4.43 -13.66
N MET A 22 -5.65 3.60 -12.65
CA MET A 22 -4.83 4.04 -11.51
C MET A 22 -3.41 4.44 -11.95
N ALA A 23 -2.80 3.70 -12.88
CA ALA A 23 -1.49 4.08 -13.42
C ALA A 23 -1.52 5.44 -14.14
N ARG A 24 -2.60 5.74 -14.87
CA ARG A 24 -2.82 7.04 -15.52
C ARG A 24 -2.98 8.15 -14.48
N LEU A 25 -3.78 7.93 -13.44
CA LEU A 25 -3.98 8.88 -12.34
C LEU A 25 -2.69 9.16 -11.56
N CYS A 26 -1.79 8.17 -11.48
CA CYS A 26 -0.47 8.32 -10.86
C CYS A 26 0.61 8.83 -11.84
N GLY A 27 0.26 9.12 -13.09
CA GLY A 27 1.21 9.53 -14.13
C GLY A 27 1.78 10.94 -13.91
N VAL A 28 2.92 11.22 -14.55
CA VAL A 28 3.63 12.51 -14.48
C VAL A 28 2.84 13.68 -15.07
N GLU A 29 1.87 13.39 -15.93
CA GLU A 29 0.97 14.37 -16.55
C GLU A 29 -0.09 14.89 -15.56
N ILE A 30 -0.31 14.19 -14.44
CA ILE A 30 -1.29 14.58 -13.43
C ILE A 30 -0.65 15.53 -12.42
N PRO A 31 -1.23 16.72 -12.15
CA PRO A 31 -0.72 17.64 -11.14
C PRO A 31 -0.48 16.96 -9.80
N LEU A 32 0.61 17.31 -9.11
CA LEU A 32 1.03 16.64 -7.87
C LEU A 32 -0.08 16.63 -6.79
N ALA A 33 -0.86 17.71 -6.70
CA ALA A 33 -1.97 17.83 -5.74
C ALA A 33 -3.14 16.89 -6.04
N GLU A 34 -3.26 16.39 -7.27
CA GLU A 34 -4.32 15.49 -7.74
C GLU A 34 -3.82 14.05 -7.95
N ASN A 35 -2.50 13.84 -7.92
CA ASN A 35 -1.88 12.54 -8.12
C ASN A 35 -1.93 11.70 -6.82
N PRO A 36 -2.78 10.66 -6.75
CA PRO A 36 -2.97 9.91 -5.51
C PRO A 36 -1.73 9.11 -5.10
N GLY A 37 -0.95 8.60 -6.06
CA GLY A 37 0.29 7.87 -5.77
C GLY A 37 1.36 8.76 -5.18
N ALA A 38 1.50 9.98 -5.73
CA ALA A 38 2.46 10.95 -5.24
C ALA A 38 2.06 11.51 -3.86
N TRP A 39 0.76 11.76 -3.64
CA TRP A 39 0.26 12.18 -2.32
C TRP A 39 0.49 11.10 -1.26
N LEU A 40 0.19 9.84 -1.56
CA LEU A 40 0.46 8.71 -0.68
C LEU A 40 1.95 8.62 -0.34
N GLY A 41 2.82 8.69 -1.34
CA GLY A 41 4.28 8.67 -1.16
C GLY A 41 4.79 9.84 -0.32
N PHE A 42 4.22 11.04 -0.51
CA PHE A 42 4.56 12.21 0.30
C PHE A 42 4.18 12.02 1.76
N VAL A 43 2.96 11.57 2.06
CA VAL A 43 2.49 11.33 3.43
C VAL A 43 3.38 10.29 4.11
N MET A 44 3.59 9.14 3.46
CA MET A 44 4.44 8.07 3.95
C MET A 44 5.87 8.55 4.25
N GLY A 45 6.50 9.25 3.30
CA GLY A 45 7.87 9.74 3.46
C GLY A 45 7.98 10.86 4.52
N ALA A 46 7.02 11.77 4.57
CA ALA A 46 7.02 12.87 5.54
C ALA A 46 6.84 12.37 6.98
N LEU A 47 5.99 11.37 7.18
CA LEU A 47 5.75 10.74 8.48
C LEU A 47 6.92 9.86 8.91
N ALA A 48 7.50 9.06 8.00
CA ALA A 48 8.68 8.26 8.30
C ALA A 48 9.85 9.13 8.82
N ARG A 49 10.06 10.32 8.23
CA ARG A 49 11.07 11.29 8.71
C ARG A 49 10.80 11.83 10.12
N LYS A 50 9.58 11.71 10.62
CA LYS A 50 9.17 12.11 11.99
C LYS A 50 9.17 10.93 12.96
N GLY A 51 9.60 9.73 12.54
CA GLY A 51 9.59 8.51 13.35
C GLY A 51 8.30 7.69 13.24
N CYS A 52 7.35 8.12 12.40
CA CYS A 52 6.15 7.34 12.07
C CYS A 52 6.45 6.46 10.84
N ASP A 53 7.29 5.44 11.05
CA ASP A 53 7.87 4.59 10.00
C ASP A 53 7.19 3.23 9.85
N LYS A 54 6.09 2.97 10.56
CA LYS A 54 5.34 1.71 10.48
C LYS A 54 4.01 1.93 9.78
N LEU A 55 3.83 1.29 8.62
CA LEU A 55 2.60 1.37 7.83
C LEU A 55 1.66 0.22 8.20
N THR A 56 0.53 0.53 8.83
CA THR A 56 -0.47 -0.45 9.24
C THR A 56 -1.45 -0.72 8.10
N LEU A 57 -1.54 -1.97 7.62
CA LEU A 57 -2.43 -2.35 6.53
C LEU A 57 -3.71 -3.03 7.06
N ILE A 58 -4.74 -2.22 7.31
CA ILE A 58 -6.06 -2.71 7.71
C ILE A 58 -6.86 -3.09 6.45
N THR A 59 -7.20 -4.37 6.32
CA THR A 59 -7.96 -4.89 5.19
C THR A 59 -9.20 -5.65 5.65
N ALA A 60 -10.24 -5.72 4.80
CA ALA A 60 -11.37 -6.59 5.06
C ALA A 60 -10.91 -8.07 5.08
N PRO A 61 -11.58 -8.99 5.81
CA PRO A 61 -11.18 -10.40 5.88
C PRO A 61 -11.00 -11.10 4.51
N ARG A 62 -11.74 -10.67 3.49
CA ARG A 62 -11.62 -11.19 2.12
C ARG A 62 -10.35 -10.73 1.38
N LEU A 63 -9.64 -9.75 1.92
CA LEU A 63 -8.47 -9.10 1.35
C LEU A 63 -7.18 -9.34 2.17
N LEU A 64 -7.20 -10.26 3.15
CA LEU A 64 -6.01 -10.56 3.97
C LEU A 64 -4.79 -10.95 3.12
N SER A 65 -5.00 -11.75 2.07
CA SER A 65 -3.92 -12.13 1.14
C SER A 65 -3.39 -10.93 0.35
N PHE A 66 -4.22 -9.93 0.07
CA PHE A 66 -3.77 -8.68 -0.53
C PHE A 66 -2.94 -7.86 0.46
N GLY A 67 -3.32 -7.80 1.73
CA GLY A 67 -2.53 -7.15 2.79
C GLY A 67 -1.12 -7.73 2.90
N LEU A 68 -1.00 -9.06 2.93
CA LEU A 68 0.30 -9.74 2.94
C LEU A 68 1.13 -9.49 1.67
N TRP A 69 0.48 -9.47 0.50
CA TRP A 69 1.17 -9.13 -0.74
C TRP A 69 1.68 -7.67 -0.75
N ALA A 70 0.86 -6.73 -0.25
CA ALA A 70 1.23 -5.32 -0.16
C ALA A 70 2.35 -5.08 0.87
N GLU A 71 2.34 -5.82 1.99
CA GLU A 71 3.41 -5.82 2.97
C GLU A 71 4.74 -6.22 2.32
N GLN A 72 4.78 -7.32 1.59
CA GLN A 72 5.97 -7.73 0.86
C GLN A 72 6.42 -6.66 -0.14
N LEU A 73 5.49 -6.11 -0.93
CA LEU A 73 5.79 -5.08 -1.93
C LEU A 73 6.46 -3.85 -1.30
N VAL A 74 5.91 -3.34 -0.20
CA VAL A 74 6.43 -2.14 0.48
C VAL A 74 7.79 -2.46 1.13
N ALA A 75 7.90 -3.59 1.83
CA ALA A 75 9.13 -3.98 2.51
C ALA A 75 10.31 -4.14 1.53
N GLU A 76 10.11 -4.84 0.40
CA GLU A 76 11.16 -5.06 -0.59
C GLU A 76 11.52 -3.79 -1.38
N SER A 77 10.55 -2.90 -1.62
CA SER A 77 10.77 -1.68 -2.39
C SER A 77 11.46 -0.59 -1.57
N LEU A 78 11.08 -0.41 -0.30
CA LEU A 78 11.53 0.71 0.52
C LEU A 78 12.63 0.34 1.52
N GLY A 79 12.75 -0.93 1.91
CA GLY A 79 13.77 -1.41 2.84
C GLY A 79 15.14 -1.49 2.18
N LYS A 80 15.89 -0.39 2.15
CA LYS A 80 17.24 -0.30 1.56
C LYS A 80 18.18 0.41 2.53
N GLU A 81 19.41 -0.08 2.65
CA GLU A 81 20.49 0.58 3.42
C GLU A 81 20.11 0.93 4.88
N GLY A 82 19.33 0.07 5.54
CA GLY A 82 18.87 0.30 6.92
C GLY A 82 17.84 1.42 7.07
N ARG A 83 17.28 1.92 5.96
CA ARG A 83 16.20 2.90 5.90
C ARG A 83 14.99 2.29 5.24
N GLY A 84 13.81 2.82 5.54
CA GLY A 84 12.57 2.38 4.91
C GLY A 84 11.34 2.61 5.78
N ILE A 85 10.23 2.09 5.29
CA ILE A 85 8.96 2.02 6.03
C ILE A 85 8.72 0.53 6.29
N VAL A 86 8.37 0.19 7.52
CA VAL A 86 8.05 -1.18 7.94
C VAL A 86 6.56 -1.39 7.76
N PRO A 87 6.10 -2.11 6.73
CA PRO A 87 4.71 -2.47 6.62
C PRO A 87 4.36 -3.54 7.65
N VAL A 88 3.14 -3.48 8.17
CA VAL A 88 2.58 -4.45 9.10
C VAL A 88 1.19 -4.83 8.59
N ALA A 89 1.06 -6.05 8.09
CA ALA A 89 -0.23 -6.63 7.73
C ALA A 89 -0.78 -7.52 8.85
N ASN A 90 -2.10 -7.67 8.89
CA ASN A 90 -2.81 -8.59 9.78
C ASN A 90 -2.55 -8.39 11.29
N GLU A 91 -2.14 -7.19 11.72
CA GLU A 91 -2.10 -6.89 13.14
C GLU A 91 -3.51 -6.74 13.74
N PRO A 92 -3.70 -7.02 15.05
CA PRO A 92 -4.99 -6.87 15.69
C PRO A 92 -5.52 -5.44 15.54
N ILE A 93 -6.81 -5.30 15.20
CA ILE A 93 -7.48 -4.01 15.18
C ILE A 93 -7.79 -3.61 16.61
N VAL A 94 -7.09 -2.60 17.10
CA VAL A 94 -7.26 -2.03 18.46
C VAL A 94 -7.62 -0.55 18.36
N SER A 95 -7.93 0.09 19.50
CA SER A 95 -8.10 1.55 19.52
C SER A 95 -6.84 2.27 19.08
N ALA A 96 -6.98 3.43 18.43
CA ALA A 96 -5.86 4.22 17.94
C ALA A 96 -4.78 4.50 19.00
N SER A 97 -5.18 4.75 20.26
CA SER A 97 -4.27 5.00 21.39
C SER A 97 -3.49 3.77 21.86
N SER A 98 -3.86 2.57 21.42
CA SER A 98 -3.17 1.32 21.76
C SER A 98 -2.07 0.96 20.75
N TYR A 99 -2.06 1.63 19.61
CA TYR A 99 -0.95 1.57 18.66
C TYR A 99 0.22 2.44 19.13
N GLY A 100 1.42 2.12 18.65
CA GLY A 100 2.59 2.97 18.88
C GLY A 100 2.47 4.32 18.17
N ASN A 101 3.16 5.34 18.70
CA ASN A 101 3.26 6.66 18.04
C ASN A 101 4.07 6.62 16.73
N ASP A 102 4.61 5.45 16.38
CA ASP A 102 5.35 5.17 15.16
C ASP A 102 4.47 4.71 13.99
N ARG A 103 3.14 4.68 14.19
CA ARG A 103 2.17 4.17 13.21
C ARG A 103 1.63 5.25 12.28
N LEU A 104 1.46 4.84 11.02
CA LEU A 104 0.58 5.39 10.00
C LEU A 104 -0.56 4.39 9.74
#